data_AF-A0A2S6SFC7-F1
#
_entry.id   AF-A0A2S6SFC7-F1
#
_cell.length_a   1.000
_cell.length_b   1.000
_cell.length_c   1.000
_cell.angle_alpha   90.00
_cell.angle_beta   90.00
_cell.angle_gamma   90.00
#
_symmetry.space_group_name_H-M   'P 1'
#
loop_
_entity.id
_entity.type
_entity.pdbx_description
1 polymer ?
#
loop_
_entity_poly.entity_id
_entity_poly.type
_entity_poly.pdbx_seq_one_letter_code
_entity_poly.pdbx_strand_id
1 'polypeptide(L)'
;MKYFSAIAMLILLNISALTVVLYFGSKTKLIEEENKIISSNIIKSQEQLKINEVEYSLYHNYIYLIKLKKIYFDIEKESSFVKSRINLQDFVNQELTDVLQVVSK
;
A
#
# COMPACT_ATOMS: atom_id res chain seq x y z
N MET A 1 50.56 -41.13 -25.45
CA MET A 1 50.38 -41.81 -24.14
C MET A 1 48.95 -42.34 -24.06
N LYS A 2 48.72 -43.58 -23.63
CA LYS A 2 47.41 -44.27 -23.66
C LYS A 2 46.27 -43.55 -22.89
N TYR A 3 46.58 -42.60 -22.00
CA TYR A 3 45.58 -41.91 -21.16
C TYR A 3 45.46 -40.40 -21.43
N PHE A 4 46.18 -39.87 -22.41
CA PHE A 4 46.23 -38.42 -22.64
C PHE A 4 44.86 -37.81 -22.94
N SER A 5 44.04 -38.51 -23.74
CA SER A 5 42.68 -38.05 -24.08
C SER A 5 41.76 -38.01 -22.85
N ALA A 6 41.82 -39.02 -21.98
CA ALA A 6 41.01 -39.06 -20.76
C ALA A 6 41.41 -37.92 -19.80
N ILE A 7 42.72 -37.68 -19.63
CA ILE A 7 43.24 -36.59 -18.79
C ILE A 7 42.80 -35.23 -19.34
N ALA A 8 42.92 -35.01 -20.66
CA ALA A 8 42.50 -33.77 -21.29
C ALA A 8 41.00 -33.52 -21.13
N MET A 9 40.17 -34.56 -21.29
CA MET A 9 38.71 -34.45 -21.12
C MET A 9 38.32 -34.12 -19.68
N LEU A 10 39.02 -34.68 -18.70
CA LEU A 10 38.78 -34.43 -17.28
C LEU A 10 39.12 -32.98 -16.89
N ILE A 11 40.22 -32.43 -17.46
CA ILE A 11 40.58 -31.02 -17.29
C ILE A 11 39.52 -30.11 -17.91
N LEU A 12 39.06 -30.42 -19.13
CA LEU A 12 38.07 -29.61 -19.83
C LEU A 12 36.72 -29.58 -19.08
N LEU A 13 36.32 -30.73 -18.54
CA LEU A 13 35.11 -30.85 -17.73
C LEU A 13 35.20 -30.02 -16.44
N ASN A 14 36.36 -30.04 -15.75
CA ASN A 14 36.56 -29.21 -14.56
C ASN A 14 36.52 -27.71 -14.87
N ILE A 15 37.17 -27.27 -15.95
CA ILE A 15 37.14 -25.86 -16.38
C ILE A 15 35.71 -25.44 -16.71
N SER A 16 34.95 -26.30 -17.39
CA SER A 16 33.55 -26.03 -17.72
C SER A 16 32.70 -25.91 -16.46
N ALA A 17 32.86 -26.81 -15.48
CA ALA A 17 32.15 -26.78 -14.21
C ALA A 17 32.47 -25.49 -13.42
N LEU A 18 33.76 -25.11 -13.36
CA LEU A 18 34.19 -23.87 -12.70
C LEU A 18 33.53 -22.64 -13.35
N THR A 19 33.47 -22.61 -14.68
CA THR A 19 32.87 -21.49 -15.42
C THR A 19 31.37 -21.38 -15.15
N VAL A 20 30.66 -22.51 -15.11
CA VAL A 20 29.23 -22.56 -14.77
C VAL A 20 28.98 -22.06 -13.36
N VAL A 21 29.77 -22.51 -12.37
CA VAL A 21 29.64 -22.08 -10.98
C VAL A 21 29.88 -20.57 -10.84
N LEU A 22 30.93 -20.04 -11.47
CA LEU A 22 31.22 -18.61 -11.45
C LEU A 22 30.11 -17.78 -12.11
N TYR A 23 29.56 -18.26 -13.23
CA TYR A 23 28.45 -17.61 -13.91
C TYR A 23 27.22 -17.51 -12.99
N PHE A 24 26.77 -18.63 -12.42
CA PHE A 24 25.60 -18.62 -11.53
C PHE A 24 25.85 -17.85 -10.24
N GLY A 25 27.06 -17.93 -9.67
CA GLY A 25 27.43 -17.14 -8.50
C GLY A 25 27.32 -15.64 -8.76
N SER A 26 27.82 -15.17 -9.91
CA SER A 26 27.71 -13.75 -10.29
C SER A 26 26.26 -13.29 -10.45
N LYS A 27 25.41 -14.09 -11.10
CA LYS A 27 23.99 -13.78 -11.29
C LYS A 27 23.21 -13.81 -9.98
N THR A 28 23.49 -14.78 -9.13
CA THR A 28 22.84 -14.91 -7.82
C THR A 28 23.12 -13.70 -6.95
N LYS A 29 24.36 -13.20 -6.94
CA LYS A 29 24.72 -11.99 -6.17
C LYS A 29 23.94 -10.75 -6.62
N LEU A 30 23.79 -10.54 -7.93
CA LEU A 30 22.99 -9.42 -8.46
C LEU A 30 21.52 -9.53 -8.04
N ILE A 31 20.94 -10.72 -8.15
CA ILE A 31 19.56 -10.99 -7.74
C ILE A 31 19.39 -10.76 -6.23
N GLU A 32 20.37 -11.14 -5.41
CA GLU A 32 20.34 -10.91 -3.97
C GLU A 32 20.35 -9.42 -3.61
N GLU A 33 21.20 -8.63 -4.29
CA GLU A 33 21.25 -7.18 -4.12
C GLU A 33 19.91 -6.51 -4.52
N GLU A 34 19.35 -6.89 -5.67
CA GLU A 34 18.04 -6.41 -6.12
C GLU A 34 16.92 -6.78 -5.14
N ASN A 35 16.87 -8.03 -4.68
CA ASN A 35 15.89 -8.49 -3.71
C ASN A 35 15.96 -7.72 -2.39
N LYS A 36 17.18 -7.39 -1.93
CA LYS A 36 17.36 -6.60 -0.72
C LYS A 36 16.81 -5.18 -0.87
N ILE A 37 17.01 -4.57 -2.04
CA ILE A 37 16.45 -3.24 -2.36
C ILE A 37 14.92 -3.30 -2.41
N ILE A 38 14.37 -4.29 -3.12
CA ILE A 38 12.92 -4.48 -3.24
C ILE A 38 12.29 -4.68 -1.85
N SER A 39 12.88 -5.55 -1.03
CA SER A 39 12.40 -5.81 0.35
C SER A 39 12.40 -4.53 1.20
N SER A 40 13.48 -3.74 1.14
CA SER A 40 13.55 -2.44 1.82
C SER A 40 12.46 -1.47 1.35
N ASN A 41 12.19 -1.43 0.05
CA ASN A 41 11.14 -0.58 -0.52
C ASN A 41 9.73 -1.03 -0.10
N ILE A 42 9.48 -2.35 -0.05
CA ILE A 42 8.20 -2.90 0.43
C ILE A 42 7.95 -2.46 1.87
N ILE A 43 8.95 -2.56 2.75
CA ILE A 43 8.83 -2.16 4.16
C ILE A 43 8.50 -0.66 4.25
N LYS A 44 9.22 0.20 3.51
CA LYS A 44 8.95 1.65 3.48
C LYS A 44 7.54 1.96 3.00
N SER A 45 7.07 1.29 1.95
CA SER A 45 5.70 1.48 1.45
C SER A 45 4.64 1.01 2.44
N GLN A 46 4.89 -0.09 3.17
CA GLN A 46 3.99 -0.56 4.22
C GLN A 46 3.89 0.43 5.39
N GLU A 47 5.01 1.03 5.80
CA GLU A 47 5.02 2.07 6.83
C GLU A 47 4.22 3.30 6.38
N GLN A 48 4.40 3.74 5.13
CA GLN A 48 3.63 4.85 4.56
C GLN A 48 2.14 4.53 4.49
N LEU A 49 1.75 3.33 4.07
CA LEU A 49 0.35 2.91 4.04
C LEU A 49 -0.27 2.92 5.43
N LYS A 50 0.46 2.48 6.46
CA LYS A 50 0.00 2.51 7.84
C LYS A 50 -0.19 3.94 8.36
N ILE A 51 0.74 4.86 8.02
CA ILE A 51 0.59 6.28 8.34
C ILE A 51 -0.66 6.84 7.65
N ASN A 52 -0.82 6.57 6.35
CA ASN A 52 -1.98 7.02 5.59
C ASN A 52 -3.29 6.46 6.13
N GLU A 53 -3.30 5.20 6.60
CA GLU A 53 -4.47 4.59 7.24
C GLU A 53 -4.81 5.30 8.56
N VAL A 54 -3.80 5.61 9.39
CA VAL A 54 -3.99 6.37 10.62
C VAL A 54 -4.49 7.78 10.31
N GLU A 55 -3.89 8.49 9.35
CA GLU A 55 -4.33 9.82 8.92
C GLU A 55 -5.76 9.77 8.37
N TYR A 56 -6.05 8.84 7.46
CA TYR A 56 -7.39 8.63 6.93
C TYR A 56 -8.39 8.38 8.07
N SER A 57 -8.05 7.51 9.02
CA SER A 57 -8.90 7.21 10.16
C SER A 57 -9.12 8.44 11.05
N LEU A 58 -8.11 9.28 11.28
CA LEU A 58 -8.21 10.50 12.06
C LEU A 58 -9.07 11.56 11.36
N TYR A 59 -8.83 11.78 10.06
CA TYR A 59 -9.54 12.80 9.27
C TYR A 59 -10.95 12.37 8.85
N HIS A 60 -11.24 11.07 8.79
CA HIS A 60 -12.59 10.53 8.56
C HIS A 60 -13.30 10.12 9.85
N ASN A 61 -12.67 10.29 11.02
CA ASN A 61 -13.35 10.10 12.29
C ASN A 61 -14.39 11.21 12.46
N TYR A 62 -15.66 10.84 12.33
CA TYR A 62 -16.80 11.74 12.50
C TYR A 62 -16.76 12.53 13.81
N ILE A 63 -16.27 11.91 14.90
CA ILE A 63 -16.13 12.56 16.22
C ILE A 63 -15.02 13.62 16.18
N TYR A 64 -13.91 13.35 15.48
CA TYR A 64 -12.84 14.34 15.29
C TYR A 64 -13.30 15.53 14.44
N LEU A 65 -14.03 15.26 13.35
CA LEU A 65 -14.63 16.31 12.50
C LEU A 65 -15.66 17.16 13.26
N ILE A 66 -16.48 16.56 14.14
CA ILE A 66 -17.38 17.31 15.03
C ILE A 66 -16.60 18.19 16.01
N LYS A 67 -15.52 17.66 16.60
CA LYS A 67 -14.66 18.44 17.52
C LYS A 67 -14.00 19.61 16.80
N LEU A 68 -13.47 19.40 15.60
CA LEU A 68 -12.95 20.45 14.73
C LEU A 68 -14.02 21.49 14.39
N LYS A 69 -15.22 21.04 14.00
CA LYS A 69 -16.35 21.94 13.76
C LYS A 69 -16.62 22.82 14.99
N LYS A 70 -16.63 22.25 16.19
CA LYS A 70 -16.88 22.97 17.44
C LYS A 70 -15.78 23.98 17.80
N ILE A 71 -14.53 23.71 17.46
CA ILE A 71 -13.38 24.59 17.77
C ILE A 71 -13.34 25.79 16.82
N TYR A 72 -13.63 25.57 15.53
CA TYR A 72 -13.48 26.61 14.49
C TYR A 72 -14.78 27.32 14.13
N PHE A 73 -15.93 26.70 14.37
CA PHE A 73 -17.24 27.30 14.15
C PHE A 73 -17.93 27.48 15.50
N ASP A 74 -18.13 28.75 15.87
CA ASP A 74 -18.78 29.15 17.12
C ASP A 74 -20.26 28.77 17.08
N ILE A 75 -20.61 27.64 17.72
CA ILE A 75 -21.92 26.96 17.58
C ILE A 75 -23.08 27.81 18.14
N GLU A 76 -22.79 28.85 18.94
CA GLU A 76 -23.83 29.69 19.55
C GLU A 76 -24.63 30.54 18.53
N LYS A 77 -24.19 30.63 17.26
CA LYS A 77 -24.92 31.33 16.19
C LYS A 77 -25.66 30.42 15.19
N GLU A 78 -25.68 29.10 15.37
CA GLU A 78 -26.13 28.16 14.33
C GLU A 78 -27.51 27.53 14.61
N SER A 79 -28.46 28.30 15.14
CA SER A 79 -29.86 27.86 15.35
C SER A 79 -30.67 27.66 14.06
N SER A 80 -30.05 27.72 12.87
CA SER A 80 -30.74 27.58 11.58
C SER A 80 -30.12 26.58 10.61
N PHE A 81 -29.09 25.81 10.98
CA PHE A 81 -28.60 24.74 10.11
C PHE A 81 -29.56 23.54 10.17
N VAL A 82 -30.60 23.62 9.33
CA VAL A 82 -31.43 22.47 8.93
C VAL A 82 -30.48 21.33 8.58
N LYS A 83 -30.59 20.20 9.27
CA LYS A 83 -29.78 19.00 9.05
C LYS A 83 -30.05 18.45 7.65
N SER A 84 -29.40 19.01 6.64
CA SER A 84 -29.50 18.63 5.23
C SER A 84 -28.54 17.49 4.87
N ARG A 85 -28.19 16.63 5.82
CA ARG A 85 -27.34 15.47 5.57
C ARG A 85 -28.16 14.20 5.65
N ILE A 86 -28.36 13.59 4.49
CA ILE A 86 -28.92 12.26 4.33
C ILE A 86 -27.76 11.28 4.51
N ASN A 87 -27.87 10.38 5.49
CA ASN A 87 -26.98 9.23 5.62
C ASN A 87 -27.29 8.26 4.47
N LEU A 88 -26.27 7.83 3.74
CA LEU A 88 -26.44 6.98 2.55
C LEU A 88 -27.10 5.64 2.89
N GLN A 89 -26.80 5.10 4.08
CA GLN A 89 -27.42 3.85 4.56
C GLN A 89 -28.90 4.04 4.90
N ASP A 90 -29.26 5.18 5.48
CA ASP A 90 -30.66 5.50 5.80
C ASP A 90 -31.48 5.82 4.52
N PHE A 91 -30.82 6.34 3.48
CA PHE A 91 -31.42 6.50 2.15
C PHE A 91 -31.72 5.17 1.45
N VAL A 92 -30.80 4.21 1.54
CA VAL A 92 -30.98 2.86 0.97
C VAL A 92 -32.11 2.12 1.69
N ASN A 93 -32.26 2.32 2.99
CA ASN A 93 -33.28 1.65 3.81
C ASN A 93 -34.67 2.30 3.78
N GLN A 94 -34.87 3.38 3.01
CA GLN A 94 -36.15 4.10 2.83
C GLN A 94 -36.83 4.64 4.11
N GLU A 95 -36.20 4.54 5.28
CA GLU A 95 -36.67 5.14 6.54
C GLU A 95 -36.29 6.63 6.63
N LEU A 96 -36.71 7.38 5.62
CA LEU A 96 -36.42 8.80 5.49
C LEU A 96 -37.44 9.62 6.28
N THR A 97 -37.27 9.73 7.59
CA THR A 97 -37.96 10.76 8.40
C THR A 97 -37.24 12.11 8.21
N ASP A 98 -37.96 13.11 7.69
CA ASP A 98 -37.52 14.50 7.37
C ASP A 98 -36.74 14.73 6.05
N VAL A 99 -37.31 14.31 4.91
CA VAL A 99 -36.81 14.76 3.59
C VAL A 99 -37.70 15.88 3.03
N LEU A 100 -37.15 17.08 2.93
CA LEU A 100 -37.81 18.21 2.27
C LEU A 100 -37.72 18.06 0.74
N GLN A 101 -38.89 17.98 0.09
CA GLN A 101 -39.02 17.94 -1.36
C GLN A 101 -38.88 19.35 -1.92
N VAL A 102 -37.90 19.60 -2.78
CA VAL A 102 -37.79 20.88 -3.51
C VAL A 102 -38.82 20.88 -4.63
N VAL A 103 -39.91 21.62 -4.45
CA VAL A 103 -40.89 21.87 -5.51
C VAL A 103 -40.32 22.95 -6.43
N SER A 104 -39.96 22.56 -7.65
CA SER A 104 -39.59 23.50 -8.72
C SER A 104 -40.84 24.25 -9.18
N LYS A 105 -40.73 25.59 -9.24
CA LYS A 105 -41.72 26.47 -9.88
C LYS A 105 -41.54 26.46 -11.40
#